data_AF-A0A851M3S6-F1
#
_entry.id   AF-A0A851M3S6-F1
#
_cell.length_a   1.000
_cell.length_b   1.000
_cell.length_c   1.000
_cell.angle_alpha   90.00
_cell.angle_beta   90.00
_cell.angle_gamma   90.00
#
_symmetry.space_group_name_H-M   'P 1'
#
loop_
_entity.id
_entity.type
_entity.pdbx_description
1 polymer ?
#
loop_
_entity_poly.entity_id
_entity_poly.type
_entity_poly.pdbx_seq_one_letter_code
_entity_poly.pdbx_strand_id
1 'polypeptide(L)'
;KLQEEEDFPCSTEELELIFDGLDAAGTGRLSTKDFTAGLGQFLSSQKTARDHRRRKTASRRVRLVLPGPSLEGVDSEERRHFATFMDQLGTDNVSSEQEIWQLWLKLRQDEPQLLGNLEDFLAKMRHRIQEAKSKKEALEVTLNKRVAEHDKEVQQLCEALEQQIQQEQQRLQQQ
;
A
#
# COMPACT_ATOMS: atom_id res chain seq x y z
N LYS A 1 -2.80 -33.44 15.27
CA LYS A 1 -2.85 -32.56 16.47
C LYS A 1 -1.87 -31.44 16.23
N LEU A 2 -2.36 -30.21 16.32
CA LEU A 2 -1.74 -28.96 15.88
C LEU A 2 -0.33 -28.78 16.47
N GLN A 3 0.66 -28.61 15.60
CA GLN A 3 1.90 -27.91 15.91
C GLN A 3 1.73 -26.50 15.34
N GLU A 4 1.28 -25.59 16.18
CA GLU A 4 1.52 -24.16 15.99
C GLU A 4 2.75 -23.85 16.87
N GLU A 5 3.95 -24.11 16.33
CA GLU A 5 5.10 -23.31 16.76
C GLU A 5 4.92 -21.96 16.08
N GLU A 6 4.13 -21.11 16.75
CA GLU A 6 4.22 -19.67 16.57
C GLU A 6 5.70 -19.31 16.81
N ASP A 7 6.38 -18.78 15.79
CA ASP A 7 7.76 -18.29 15.86
C ASP A 7 7.87 -17.24 16.97
N PHE A 8 8.13 -17.71 18.19
CA PHE A 8 8.20 -16.84 19.35
C PHE A 8 9.57 -16.14 19.31
N PRO A 9 9.60 -14.80 19.28
CA PRO A 9 10.82 -14.03 18.99
C PRO A 9 11.87 -14.04 20.12
N CYS A 10 11.67 -14.85 21.16
CA CYS A 10 12.57 -14.97 22.30
C CYS A 10 12.79 -16.43 22.65
N SER A 11 14.04 -16.78 22.91
CA SER A 11 14.41 -18.08 23.46
C SER A 11 13.88 -18.24 24.89
N THR A 12 13.72 -19.48 25.35
CA THR A 12 13.28 -19.80 26.72
C THR A 12 14.18 -19.15 27.77
N GLU A 13 15.50 -19.14 27.54
CA GLU A 13 16.49 -18.53 28.43
C GLU A 13 16.32 -17.00 28.54
N GLU A 14 15.94 -16.34 27.44
CA GLU A 14 15.67 -14.90 27.43
C GLU A 14 14.36 -14.56 28.17
N LEU A 15 13.36 -15.44 28.08
CA LEU A 15 12.10 -15.27 28.81
C LEU A 15 12.29 -15.48 30.32
N GLU A 16 13.11 -16.43 30.72
CA GLU A 16 13.45 -16.68 32.12
C GLU A 16 14.17 -15.46 32.73
N LEU A 17 15.12 -14.87 32.00
CA LEU A 17 15.80 -13.65 32.43
C LEU A 17 14.85 -12.45 32.60
N ILE A 18 13.86 -12.32 31.70
CA ILE A 18 12.84 -11.28 31.79
C ILE A 18 11.92 -11.54 32.99
N PHE A 19 11.54 -12.80 33.20
CA PHE A 19 10.68 -13.21 34.30
C PHE A 19 11.33 -12.94 35.65
N ASP A 20 12.59 -13.34 35.84
CA ASP A 20 13.38 -13.08 37.05
C ASP A 20 13.55 -11.58 37.31
N GLY A 21 13.68 -10.78 36.25
CA GLY A 21 13.77 -9.32 36.35
C GLY A 21 12.45 -8.65 36.74
N LEU A 22 11.32 -9.29 36.49
CA LEU A 22 9.98 -8.80 36.84
C LEU A 22 9.51 -9.34 38.20
N ASP A 23 9.90 -10.55 38.57
CA ASP A 23 9.58 -11.18 39.86
C ASP A 23 10.54 -10.71 40.96
N ALA A 24 10.47 -9.42 41.29
CA ALA A 24 11.27 -8.84 42.37
C ALA A 24 11.05 -9.52 43.73
N ALA A 25 9.93 -10.24 43.90
CA ALA A 25 9.62 -10.99 45.10
C ALA A 25 10.23 -12.42 45.10
N GLY A 26 10.78 -12.89 43.97
CA GLY A 26 11.43 -14.20 43.85
C GLY A 26 10.49 -15.36 44.15
N THR A 27 9.20 -15.20 43.89
CA THR A 27 8.15 -16.17 44.22
C THR A 27 7.99 -17.28 43.18
N GLY A 28 8.66 -17.13 42.03
CA GLY A 28 8.53 -18.01 40.86
C GLY A 28 7.18 -17.86 40.15
N ARG A 29 6.37 -16.86 40.50
CA ARG A 29 5.03 -16.63 39.95
C ARG A 29 4.73 -15.14 39.86
N LEU A 30 4.44 -14.67 38.66
CA LEU A 30 3.97 -13.30 38.45
C LEU A 30 2.45 -13.27 38.36
N SER A 31 1.80 -12.46 39.21
CA SER A 31 0.39 -12.13 38.98
C SER A 31 0.28 -11.22 37.76
N THR A 32 -0.88 -11.21 37.09
CA THR A 32 -1.11 -10.32 35.92
C THR A 32 -0.93 -8.84 36.27
N LYS A 33 -1.20 -8.45 37.53
CA LYS A 33 -1.00 -7.09 38.01
C LYS A 33 0.49 -6.77 38.19
N ASP A 34 1.26 -7.71 38.75
CA ASP A 34 2.69 -7.52 38.98
C ASP A 34 3.46 -7.52 37.66
N PHE A 35 3.07 -8.38 36.72
CA PHE A 35 3.61 -8.42 35.37
C PHE A 35 3.41 -7.10 34.63
N THR A 36 2.18 -6.57 34.62
CA THR A 36 1.88 -5.32 33.89
C THR A 36 2.52 -4.09 34.54
N ALA A 37 2.56 -4.04 35.87
CA ALA A 37 3.24 -2.97 36.61
C ALA A 37 4.76 -3.01 36.41
N GLY A 38 5.38 -4.18 36.56
CA GLY A 38 6.81 -4.38 36.39
C GLY A 38 7.27 -4.12 34.96
N LEU A 39 6.52 -4.60 33.95
CA LEU A 39 6.83 -4.37 32.54
C LEU A 39 6.73 -2.88 32.17
N GLY A 40 5.71 -2.17 32.70
CA GLY A 40 5.56 -0.73 32.53
C GLY A 40 6.74 0.06 33.12
N GLN A 41 7.21 -0.33 34.29
CA GLN A 41 8.39 0.27 34.92
C GLN A 41 9.67 -0.05 34.15
N PHE A 42 9.85 -1.28 33.69
CA PHE A 42 11.00 -1.73 32.90
C PHE A 42 11.15 -0.95 31.59
N LEU A 43 10.05 -0.75 30.85
CA LEU A 43 10.03 0.04 29.61
C LEU A 43 10.25 1.54 29.86
N SER A 44 9.82 2.05 31.00
CA SER A 44 10.00 3.46 31.38
C SER A 44 11.44 3.76 31.82
N SER A 45 12.07 2.85 32.57
CA SER A 45 13.48 2.94 32.98
C SER A 45 14.45 2.87 31.80
N GLN A 46 14.08 2.19 30.71
CA GLN A 46 14.86 2.22 29.46
C GLN A 46 14.84 3.58 28.74
N LYS A 47 13.84 4.45 28.98
CA LYS A 47 13.79 5.79 28.39
C LYS A 47 14.75 6.76 29.08
N THR A 48 14.98 6.63 30.39
CA THR A 48 15.89 7.49 31.15
C THR A 48 17.36 7.08 31.01
N ALA A 49 17.66 5.79 30.83
CA ALA A 49 19.02 5.30 30.59
C ALA A 49 19.60 5.65 29.20
N ARG A 50 18.74 6.04 28.24
CA ARG A 50 19.16 6.40 26.86
C ARG A 50 19.83 7.77 26.76
N ASP A 51 19.61 8.66 27.73
CA ASP A 51 20.14 10.04 27.66
C ASP A 51 21.58 10.14 28.18
N HIS A 52 22.02 9.25 29.07
CA HIS A 52 23.38 9.26 29.64
C HIS A 52 24.35 8.29 28.95
N ARG A 53 23.87 7.47 28.00
CA ARG A 53 24.69 6.52 27.25
C ARG A 53 24.95 6.94 25.80
N ARG A 54 24.85 8.25 25.48
CA ARG A 54 25.19 8.79 24.14
C ARG A 54 26.70 9.09 23.96
N ARG A 55 27.54 8.93 25.00
CA ARG A 55 28.98 9.29 24.91
C ARG A 55 30.00 8.16 24.98
N LYS A 56 29.65 6.94 25.41
CA LYS A 56 30.58 5.80 25.43
C LYS A 56 29.79 4.53 25.17
N THR A 57 30.33 3.63 24.35
CA THR A 57 29.74 2.37 23.87
C THR A 57 28.80 2.48 22.65
N ALA A 58 29.37 2.95 21.54
CA ALA A 58 29.10 2.36 20.24
C ALA A 58 29.59 0.90 20.27
N SER A 59 28.74 -0.04 20.65
CA SER A 59 28.81 -1.47 20.30
C SER A 59 27.74 -2.23 21.09
N ARG A 60 26.84 -2.89 20.37
CA ARG A 60 26.01 -4.03 20.82
C ARG A 60 24.84 -3.76 21.78
N ARG A 61 23.67 -3.38 21.24
CA ARG A 61 22.47 -4.25 21.09
C ARG A 61 21.24 -3.44 20.63
N VAL A 62 20.71 -3.88 19.48
CA VAL A 62 19.30 -4.08 19.10
C VAL A 62 18.30 -3.06 19.63
N ARG A 63 18.18 -1.99 18.85
CA ARG A 63 16.95 -1.23 18.71
C ARG A 63 16.11 -2.00 17.69
N LEU A 64 14.89 -2.41 18.04
CA LEU A 64 13.87 -2.89 17.07
C LEU A 64 13.23 -1.68 16.35
N VAL A 65 14.10 -0.75 15.92
CA VAL A 65 13.91 -0.01 14.68
C VAL A 65 14.46 -1.00 13.69
N LEU A 66 13.64 -1.58 12.82
CA LEU A 66 14.20 -2.21 11.62
C LEU A 66 15.23 -1.21 11.10
N PRO A 67 16.54 -1.54 11.09
CA PRO A 67 17.42 -0.81 10.22
C PRO A 67 16.77 -1.05 8.86
N GLY A 68 16.20 0.00 8.25
CA GLY A 68 16.17 0.02 6.80
C GLY A 68 17.56 -0.44 6.40
N PRO A 69 17.69 -1.49 5.57
CA PRO A 69 18.97 -2.14 5.32
C PRO A 69 19.95 -1.00 5.08
N SER A 70 21.04 -0.97 5.87
CA SER A 70 22.04 0.10 5.74
C SER A 70 22.41 0.14 4.28
N LEU A 71 21.86 1.12 3.58
CA LEU A 71 21.88 1.25 2.14
C LEU A 71 23.20 1.95 1.79
N GLU A 72 24.25 1.50 2.45
CA GLU A 72 25.62 1.94 2.28
C GLU A 72 26.32 1.11 1.19
N GLY A 73 25.57 0.20 0.55
CA GLY A 73 26.02 -0.60 -0.59
C GLY A 73 24.91 -1.28 -1.39
N VAL A 74 23.64 -0.85 -1.30
CA VAL A 74 22.65 -1.28 -2.31
C VAL A 74 22.76 -0.29 -3.46
N ASP A 75 23.37 -0.81 -4.51
CA ASP A 75 23.89 -0.15 -5.67
C ASP A 75 22.93 0.91 -6.25
N SER A 76 23.48 2.08 -6.59
CA SER A 76 22.74 3.12 -7.33
C SER A 76 22.11 2.56 -8.62
N GLU A 77 22.65 1.45 -9.14
CA GLU A 77 22.14 0.73 -10.30
C GLU A 77 20.81 0.01 -10.03
N GLU A 78 20.61 -0.63 -8.88
CA GLU A 78 19.35 -1.34 -8.59
C GLU A 78 18.18 -0.38 -8.43
N ARG A 79 18.42 0.74 -7.74
CA ARG A 79 17.40 1.77 -7.61
C ARG A 79 17.11 2.43 -8.96
N ARG A 80 18.10 2.50 -9.86
CA ARG A 80 17.90 2.92 -11.25
C ARG A 80 17.08 1.89 -12.02
N HIS A 81 17.35 0.59 -11.87
CA HIS A 81 16.59 -0.48 -12.54
C HIS A 81 15.13 -0.48 -12.10
N PHE A 82 14.88 -0.39 -10.79
CA PHE A 82 13.54 -0.27 -10.25
C PHE A 82 12.84 1.01 -10.73
N ALA A 83 13.52 2.16 -10.68
CA ALA A 83 12.94 3.43 -11.16
C ALA A 83 12.60 3.35 -12.65
N THR A 84 13.49 2.82 -13.49
CA THR A 84 13.24 2.61 -14.92
C THR A 84 12.09 1.63 -15.16
N PHE A 85 11.98 0.59 -14.35
CA PHE A 85 10.86 -0.37 -14.44
C PHE A 85 9.53 0.26 -14.02
N MET A 86 9.50 1.02 -12.93
CA MET A 86 8.31 1.74 -12.46
C MET A 86 7.89 2.84 -13.44
N ASP A 87 8.85 3.54 -14.04
CA ASP A 87 8.61 4.51 -15.11
C ASP A 87 8.03 3.83 -16.36
N GLN A 88 8.59 2.70 -16.78
CA GLN A 88 8.02 1.88 -17.85
C GLN A 88 6.62 1.37 -17.49
N LEU A 89 6.35 1.06 -16.21
CA LEU A 89 5.04 0.69 -15.70
C LEU A 89 4.06 1.88 -15.66
N GLY A 90 4.53 3.13 -15.71
CA GLY A 90 3.68 4.32 -15.67
C GLY A 90 2.85 4.40 -14.39
N THR A 91 3.43 4.06 -13.23
CA THR A 91 2.73 4.15 -11.95
C THR A 91 2.71 5.60 -11.46
N ASP A 92 1.52 6.16 -11.28
CA ASP A 92 1.36 7.52 -10.73
C ASP A 92 1.29 7.54 -9.19
N ASN A 93 1.29 6.36 -8.56
CA ASN A 93 0.97 6.17 -7.15
C ASN A 93 2.21 5.95 -6.28
N VAL A 94 2.76 7.06 -5.78
CA VAL A 94 3.96 7.12 -4.92
C VAL A 94 3.87 6.24 -3.66
N SER A 95 2.67 6.01 -3.11
CA SER A 95 2.51 5.16 -1.92
C SER A 95 2.75 3.67 -2.21
N SER A 96 2.23 3.18 -3.34
CA SER A 96 2.43 1.80 -3.77
C SER A 96 3.87 1.54 -4.19
N GLU A 97 4.55 2.54 -4.76
CA GLU A 97 5.97 2.44 -5.11
C GLU A 97 6.85 2.11 -3.91
N GLN A 98 6.59 2.72 -2.75
CA GLN A 98 7.37 2.47 -1.55
C GLN A 98 7.19 1.02 -1.03
N GLU A 99 5.97 0.49 -1.06
CA GLU A 99 5.68 -0.89 -0.64
C GLU A 99 6.31 -1.91 -1.59
N ILE A 100 6.19 -1.67 -2.90
CA ILE A 100 6.80 -2.52 -3.92
C ILE A 100 8.33 -2.48 -3.80
N TRP A 101 8.92 -1.30 -3.52
CA TRP A 101 10.35 -1.17 -3.28
C TRP A 101 10.83 -1.96 -2.05
N GLN A 102 10.07 -1.95 -0.95
CA GLN A 102 10.40 -2.77 0.21
C GLN A 102 10.32 -4.26 -0.10
N LEU A 103 9.31 -4.68 -0.87
CA LEU A 103 9.17 -6.07 -1.30
C LEU A 103 10.32 -6.49 -2.23
N TRP A 104 10.72 -5.61 -3.16
CA TRP A 104 11.83 -5.80 -4.07
C TRP A 104 13.16 -6.05 -3.33
N LEU A 105 13.45 -5.23 -2.32
CA LEU A 105 14.66 -5.38 -1.50
C LEU A 105 14.68 -6.70 -0.73
N LYS A 106 13.55 -7.09 -0.14
CA LYS A 106 13.42 -8.37 0.58
C LYS A 106 13.59 -9.57 -0.34
N LEU A 107 12.87 -9.57 -1.48
CA LEU A 107 12.99 -10.63 -2.49
C LEU A 107 14.41 -10.77 -3.00
N ARG A 108 15.12 -9.67 -3.20
CA ARG A 108 16.51 -9.73 -3.68
C ARG A 108 17.47 -10.33 -2.65
N GLN A 109 17.20 -10.13 -1.36
CA GLN A 109 18.01 -10.67 -0.27
C GLN A 109 17.72 -12.15 0.01
N ASP A 110 16.43 -12.52 -0.02
CA ASP A 110 15.98 -13.85 0.39
C ASP A 110 15.88 -14.82 -0.81
N GLU A 111 15.29 -14.38 -1.92
CA GLU A 111 14.98 -15.23 -3.10
C GLU A 111 15.05 -14.44 -4.43
N PRO A 112 16.26 -14.12 -4.94
CA PRO A 112 16.43 -13.27 -6.13
C PRO A 112 15.79 -13.85 -7.41
N GLN A 113 15.60 -15.17 -7.49
CA GLN A 113 14.91 -15.85 -8.58
C GLN A 113 13.44 -15.43 -8.74
N LEU A 114 12.79 -14.94 -7.68
CA LEU A 114 11.39 -14.52 -7.71
C LEU A 114 11.21 -13.08 -8.18
N LEU A 115 12.30 -12.32 -8.35
CA LEU A 115 12.24 -10.92 -8.77
C LEU A 115 11.60 -10.78 -10.17
N GLY A 116 11.95 -11.66 -11.10
CA GLY A 116 11.32 -11.71 -12.43
C GLY A 116 9.82 -12.03 -12.36
N ASN A 117 9.39 -12.85 -11.40
CA ASN A 117 7.96 -13.14 -11.21
C ASN A 117 7.21 -11.90 -10.70
N LEU A 118 7.84 -11.10 -9.82
CA LEU A 118 7.28 -9.83 -9.37
C LEU A 118 7.15 -8.85 -10.55
N GLU A 119 8.19 -8.72 -11.37
CA GLU A 119 8.17 -7.87 -12.56
C GLU A 119 7.04 -8.28 -13.53
N ASP A 120 6.94 -9.57 -13.86
CA ASP A 120 5.89 -10.12 -14.71
C ASP A 120 4.50 -9.91 -14.12
N PHE A 121 4.35 -10.10 -12.80
CA PHE A 121 3.10 -9.89 -12.10
C PHE A 121 2.66 -8.42 -12.18
N LEU A 122 3.56 -7.49 -11.90
CA LEU A 122 3.29 -6.05 -11.97
C LEU A 122 2.95 -5.62 -13.40
N ALA A 123 3.67 -6.14 -14.39
CA ALA A 123 3.40 -5.89 -15.80
C ALA A 123 1.99 -6.38 -16.21
N LYS A 124 1.60 -7.58 -15.80
CA LYS A 124 0.26 -8.15 -16.04
C LYS A 124 -0.83 -7.36 -15.31
N MET A 125 -0.61 -7.02 -14.04
CA MET A 125 -1.56 -6.25 -13.23
C MET A 125 -1.83 -4.89 -13.88
N ARG A 126 -0.77 -4.17 -14.27
CA ARG A 126 -0.88 -2.92 -15.03
C ARG A 126 -1.65 -3.11 -16.33
N HIS A 127 -1.28 -4.13 -17.13
CA HIS A 127 -1.95 -4.38 -18.40
C HIS A 127 -3.45 -4.54 -18.22
N ARG A 128 -3.88 -5.30 -17.21
CA ARG A 128 -5.30 -5.47 -16.88
C ARG A 128 -5.98 -4.17 -16.46
N ILE A 129 -5.31 -3.34 -15.66
CA ILE A 129 -5.84 -2.03 -15.25
C ILE A 129 -6.00 -1.13 -16.48
N GLN A 130 -5.01 -1.08 -17.36
CA GLN A 130 -5.03 -0.23 -18.55
C GLN A 130 -6.06 -0.72 -19.58
N GLU A 131 -6.18 -2.03 -19.76
CA GLU A 131 -7.21 -2.63 -20.60
C GLU A 131 -8.61 -2.27 -20.07
N ALA A 132 -8.84 -2.35 -18.76
CA ALA A 132 -10.11 -1.95 -18.16
C ALA A 132 -10.40 -0.45 -18.35
N LYS A 133 -9.40 0.42 -18.18
CA LYS A 133 -9.52 1.87 -18.45
C LYS A 133 -9.87 2.15 -19.90
N SER A 134 -9.16 1.52 -20.86
CA SER A 134 -9.42 1.69 -22.29
C SER A 134 -10.79 1.17 -22.70
N LYS A 135 -11.23 0.02 -22.17
CA LYS A 135 -12.61 -0.49 -22.39
C LYS A 135 -13.67 0.48 -21.87
N LYS A 136 -13.45 1.05 -20.69
CA LYS A 136 -14.34 2.07 -20.11
C LYS A 136 -14.42 3.29 -21.04
N GLU A 137 -13.28 3.83 -21.47
CA GLU A 137 -13.23 4.98 -22.37
C GLU A 137 -13.94 4.71 -23.70
N ALA A 138 -13.74 3.54 -24.31
CA ALA A 138 -14.43 3.15 -25.53
C ALA A 138 -15.96 3.08 -25.36
N LEU A 139 -16.42 2.59 -24.21
CA LEU A 139 -17.84 2.58 -23.86
C LEU A 139 -18.39 3.99 -23.64
N GLU A 140 -17.65 4.87 -22.96
CA GLU A 140 -18.03 6.27 -22.76
C GLU A 140 -18.14 7.02 -24.09
N VAL A 141 -17.20 6.82 -25.02
CA VAL A 141 -17.27 7.40 -26.37
C VAL A 141 -18.51 6.91 -27.12
N THR A 142 -18.79 5.61 -27.05
CA THR A 142 -19.97 5.02 -27.70
C THR A 142 -21.27 5.57 -27.12
N LEU A 143 -21.34 5.70 -25.79
CA LEU A 143 -22.49 6.26 -25.09
C LEU A 143 -22.71 7.72 -25.47
N ASN A 144 -21.66 8.54 -25.43
CA ASN A 144 -21.74 9.96 -25.78
C ASN A 144 -22.21 10.16 -27.23
N LYS A 145 -21.76 9.31 -28.15
CA LYS A 145 -22.24 9.32 -29.53
C LYS A 145 -23.75 9.05 -29.61
N ARG A 146 -24.25 8.03 -28.91
CA ARG A 146 -25.69 7.71 -28.89
C ARG A 146 -26.52 8.84 -28.26
N VAL A 147 -26.01 9.45 -27.20
CA VAL A 147 -26.67 10.60 -26.56
C VAL A 147 -26.77 11.75 -27.56
N ALA A 148 -25.67 12.08 -28.24
CA ALA A 148 -25.67 13.15 -29.25
C ALA A 148 -26.58 12.85 -30.45
N GLU A 149 -26.66 11.60 -30.89
CA GLU A 149 -27.60 11.17 -31.93
C GLU A 149 -29.05 11.35 -31.48
N HIS A 150 -29.38 10.91 -30.26
CA HIS A 150 -30.71 11.05 -29.69
C HIS A 150 -31.11 12.51 -29.49
N ASP A 151 -30.21 13.35 -28.95
CA ASP A 151 -30.44 14.78 -28.78
C ASP A 151 -30.75 15.46 -30.12
N LYS A 152 -30.04 15.06 -31.19
CA LYS A 152 -30.29 15.55 -32.55
C LYS A 152 -31.66 15.11 -33.07
N GLU A 153 -32.05 13.86 -32.87
CA GLU A 153 -33.38 13.36 -33.27
C GLU A 153 -34.50 14.13 -32.55
N VAL A 154 -34.35 14.37 -31.25
CA VAL A 154 -35.32 15.14 -30.46
C VAL A 154 -35.42 16.58 -30.99
N GLN A 155 -34.29 17.23 -31.28
CA GLN A 155 -34.29 18.57 -31.88
C GLN A 155 -35.02 18.59 -33.22
N GLN A 156 -34.76 17.62 -34.11
CA GLN A 156 -35.43 17.54 -35.41
C GLN A 156 -36.95 17.35 -35.28
N LEU A 157 -37.40 16.53 -34.31
CA LEU A 157 -38.83 16.34 -34.05
C LEU A 157 -39.48 17.62 -33.51
N CYS A 158 -38.81 18.34 -32.61
CA CYS A 158 -39.27 19.62 -32.11
C CYS A 158 -39.39 20.65 -33.25
N GLU A 159 -38.37 20.77 -34.09
CA GLU A 159 -38.38 21.67 -35.26
C GLU A 159 -39.52 21.32 -36.23
N ALA A 160 -39.73 20.03 -36.51
CA ALA A 160 -40.81 19.58 -37.39
C ALA A 160 -42.19 19.93 -36.81
N LEU A 161 -42.39 19.75 -35.50
CA LEU A 161 -43.63 20.13 -34.82
C LEU A 161 -43.86 21.65 -34.85
N GLU A 162 -42.82 22.46 -34.63
CA GLU A 162 -42.91 23.92 -34.72
C GLU A 162 -43.30 24.38 -36.13
N GLN A 163 -42.70 23.80 -37.17
CA GLN A 163 -43.05 24.08 -38.56
C GLN A 163 -44.51 23.73 -38.85
N GLN A 164 -44.99 22.59 -38.38
CA GLN A 164 -46.38 22.16 -38.57
C GLN A 164 -47.36 23.11 -37.87
N ILE A 165 -47.06 23.55 -36.64
CA ILE A 165 -47.87 24.53 -35.92
C ILE A 165 -47.93 25.85 -36.69
N GLN A 166 -46.80 26.33 -37.20
CA GLN A 166 -46.75 27.57 -37.99
C GLN A 166 -47.55 27.48 -39.29
N GLN A 167 -47.48 26.36 -40.00
CA GLN A 167 -48.26 26.12 -41.23
C GLN A 167 -49.77 26.12 -40.96
N GLU A 168 -50.22 25.43 -39.92
CA GLU A 168 -51.64 25.42 -39.53
C GLU A 168 -52.13 26.81 -39.09
N GLN A 169 -51.31 27.56 -38.35
CA GLN A 169 -51.63 28.95 -37.98
C GLN A 169 -51.79 29.85 -39.20
N GLN A 170 -50.90 29.76 -40.19
CA GLN A 170 -51.00 30.52 -41.43
C GLN A 170 -52.25 30.14 -42.23
N ARG A 171 -52.58 28.84 -42.29
CA ARG A 171 -53.78 28.36 -42.97
C ARG A 171 -55.05 28.94 -42.35
N LEU A 172 -55.13 28.98 -41.03
CA LEU A 172 -56.25 29.58 -40.29
C LEU A 172 -56.35 31.09 -40.48
N GLN A 173 -55.25 31.80 -40.71
CA GLN A 173 -55.25 33.25 -40.95
C GLN A 173 -55.68 33.63 -42.37
N GLN A 174 -55.53 32.73 -43.34
CA GLN A 174 -55.91 32.97 -44.74
C GLN A 174 -57.37 32.59 -45.05
N GLN A 175 -58.11 32.11 -44.05
CA GLN A 175 -59.48 31.62 -44.16
C GLN A 175 -60.45 32.55 -43.42
#